data_AF-A0A7C7E8N2-F1
#
_entry.id   AF-A0A7C7E8N2-F1
#
_cell.length_a   1.000
_cell.length_b   1.000
_cell.length_c   1.000
_cell.angle_alpha   90.00
_cell.angle_beta   90.00
_cell.angle_gamma   90.00
#
_symmetry.space_group_name_H-M   'P 1'
#
loop_
_entity.id
_entity.type
_entity.pdbx_description
1 polymer ?
#
loop_
_entity_poly.entity_id
_entity_poly.type
_entity_poly.pdbx_seq_one_letter_code
_entity_poly.pdbx_strand_id
1 'polypeptide(L)'
;MTAREIAEEIRKSSKKHGITSRQLSVRVKTYTFDEVIEVRIKDLTVSKKLVEAIAKEYEYVRWDDYTNEILAGCNTYVAVDFDYRVLREKAEEFRETARRILEEKNKYNKDELMKLAEKGDLVVLYQPHHNGTYPQVKLCRRNKQSCILDNLESYYAADEYGLSEALAILAYQYGFDFPKVMTK
;
A
#
# COMPACT_ATOMS: atom_id res chain seq x y z
N MET A 1 -15.50 5.96 -23.12
CA MET A 1 -15.50 7.07 -22.14
C MET A 1 -14.16 7.77 -22.24
N THR A 2 -14.13 9.09 -22.06
CA THR A 2 -12.88 9.85 -21.92
C THR A 2 -12.33 9.70 -20.50
N ALA A 3 -11.02 9.89 -20.26
CA ALA A 3 -10.51 9.85 -18.88
C ALA A 3 -11.18 10.85 -17.93
N ARG A 4 -11.69 11.98 -18.45
CA ARG A 4 -12.46 12.94 -17.63
C ARG A 4 -13.78 12.33 -17.15
N GLU A 5 -14.52 11.68 -18.04
CA GLU A 5 -15.76 10.96 -17.70
C GLU A 5 -15.48 9.82 -16.71
N ILE A 6 -14.40 9.06 -16.92
CA ILE A 6 -13.99 8.00 -16.00
C ILE A 6 -13.68 8.58 -14.62
N ALA A 7 -12.91 9.67 -14.54
CA ALA A 7 -12.60 10.31 -13.27
C ALA A 7 -13.86 10.81 -12.55
N GLU A 8 -14.88 11.27 -13.27
CA GLU A 8 -16.18 11.62 -12.69
C GLU A 8 -16.94 10.41 -12.17
N GLU A 9 -16.97 9.30 -12.93
CA GLU A 9 -17.60 8.06 -12.49
C GLU A 9 -16.92 7.45 -11.26
N ILE A 10 -15.58 7.46 -11.20
CA ILE A 10 -14.84 7.03 -10.00
C ILE A 10 -15.24 7.89 -8.80
N ARG A 11 -15.35 9.22 -8.94
CA ARG A 11 -15.81 10.10 -7.85
C ARG A 11 -17.25 9.78 -7.43
N LYS A 12 -18.15 9.55 -8.39
CA LYS A 12 -19.56 9.18 -8.11
C LYS A 12 -19.65 7.84 -7.39
N SER A 13 -18.94 6.82 -7.88
CA SER A 13 -18.91 5.48 -7.28
C SER A 13 -18.29 5.51 -5.88
N SER A 14 -17.20 6.25 -5.68
CA SER A 14 -16.60 6.47 -4.37
C SER A 14 -17.57 7.12 -3.38
N LYS A 15 -18.34 8.14 -3.84
CA LYS A 15 -19.35 8.82 -3.01
C LYS A 15 -20.49 7.88 -2.59
N LYS A 16 -20.89 6.93 -3.44
CA LYS A 16 -21.90 5.89 -3.09
C LYS A 16 -21.42 5.00 -1.94
N HIS A 17 -20.11 4.83 -1.80
CA HIS A 17 -19.48 4.09 -0.70
C HIS A 17 -19.14 4.98 0.51
N GLY A 18 -19.66 6.21 0.56
CA GLY A 18 -19.45 7.15 1.67
C GLY A 18 -18.10 7.90 1.63
N ILE A 19 -17.29 7.72 0.59
CA ILE A 19 -15.98 8.36 0.47
C ILE A 19 -16.15 9.77 -0.12
N THR A 20 -15.68 10.78 0.60
CA THR A 20 -15.84 12.19 0.20
C THR A 20 -14.65 12.71 -0.60
N SER A 21 -14.84 13.85 -1.30
CA SER A 21 -13.77 14.54 -2.03
C SER A 21 -12.68 15.12 -1.11
N ARG A 22 -12.93 15.23 0.21
CA ARG A 22 -11.91 15.60 1.19
C ARG A 22 -10.94 14.44 1.42
N GLN A 23 -11.45 13.21 1.41
CA GLN A 23 -10.72 11.97 1.67
C GLN A 23 -10.12 11.36 0.40
N LEU A 24 -10.66 11.68 -0.79
CA LEU A 24 -10.19 11.12 -2.06
C LEU A 24 -10.01 12.22 -3.10
N SER A 25 -8.87 12.21 -3.79
CA SER A 25 -8.58 13.06 -4.95
C SER A 25 -8.46 12.18 -6.19
N VAL A 26 -9.18 12.52 -7.25
CA VAL A 26 -9.06 11.85 -8.55
C VAL A 26 -8.61 12.89 -9.57
N ARG A 27 -7.51 12.64 -10.28
CA ARG A 27 -6.93 13.54 -11.28
C ARG A 27 -6.64 12.77 -12.56
N VAL A 28 -6.78 13.46 -13.69
CA VAL A 28 -6.43 12.93 -15.00
C VAL A 28 -5.14 13.59 -15.45
N LYS A 29 -4.22 12.78 -15.94
CA LYS A 29 -3.02 13.21 -16.66
C LYS A 29 -3.02 12.54 -18.03
N THR A 30 -2.61 13.28 -19.04
CA THR A 30 -2.47 12.75 -20.40
C THR A 30 -1.00 12.74 -20.74
N TYR A 31 -0.50 11.58 -21.15
CA TYR A 31 0.89 11.37 -21.55
C TYR A 31 0.91 10.92 -23.00
N THR A 32 1.15 11.87 -23.90
CA THR A 32 1.21 11.64 -25.35
C THR A 32 -0.06 10.99 -25.89
N PHE A 33 -0.12 9.66 -25.96
CA PHE A 33 -1.23 8.86 -26.49
C PHE A 33 -1.98 8.05 -25.44
N ASP A 34 -1.53 8.08 -24.18
CA ASP A 34 -2.13 7.32 -23.08
C ASP A 34 -2.70 8.26 -22.01
N GLU A 35 -3.73 7.77 -21.32
CA GLU A 35 -4.38 8.46 -20.22
C GLU A 35 -4.02 7.80 -18.90
N VAL A 36 -3.75 8.61 -17.88
CA VAL A 36 -3.45 8.14 -16.52
C VAL A 36 -4.43 8.81 -15.56
N ILE A 37 -5.12 7.98 -14.78
CA ILE A 37 -6.02 8.41 -13.73
C ILE A 37 -5.32 8.18 -12.39
N GLU A 38 -4.95 9.28 -11.75
CA GLU A 38 -4.34 9.27 -10.42
C GLU A 38 -5.41 9.41 -9.35
N VAL A 39 -5.55 8.38 -8.53
CA VAL A 39 -6.43 8.35 -7.36
C VAL A 39 -5.55 8.42 -6.10
N ARG A 40 -5.64 9.54 -5.38
CA ARG A 40 -4.88 9.80 -4.15
C ARG A 40 -5.81 9.79 -2.94
N ILE A 41 -5.54 8.86 -2.02
CA ILE A 41 -6.25 8.71 -0.75
C ILE A 41 -5.64 9.68 0.28
N LYS A 42 -6.40 10.69 0.67
CA LYS A 42 -6.02 11.75 1.60
C LYS A 42 -6.43 11.49 3.05
N ASP A 43 -7.06 10.35 3.30
CA ASP A 43 -7.45 9.91 4.63
C ASP A 43 -7.10 8.43 4.75
N LEU A 44 -6.11 8.10 5.58
CA LEU A 44 -5.61 6.75 5.74
C LEU A 44 -6.64 5.80 6.38
N THR A 45 -7.77 6.29 6.90
CA THR A 45 -8.86 5.42 7.36
C THR A 45 -9.71 4.88 6.22
N VAL A 46 -9.63 5.49 5.03
CA VAL A 46 -10.31 4.97 3.83
C VAL A 46 -9.55 3.76 3.30
N SER A 47 -10.25 2.63 3.18
CA SER A 47 -9.66 1.39 2.69
C SER A 47 -9.10 1.53 1.27
N LYS A 48 -7.78 1.35 1.11
CA LYS A 48 -7.11 1.33 -0.19
C LYS A 48 -7.68 0.24 -1.08
N LYS A 49 -7.92 -0.96 -0.53
CA LYS A 49 -8.51 -2.09 -1.29
C LYS A 49 -9.88 -1.77 -1.86
N LEU A 50 -10.73 -1.07 -1.11
CA LEU A 50 -12.03 -0.63 -1.61
C LEU A 50 -11.88 0.39 -2.75
N VAL A 51 -10.99 1.36 -2.59
CA VAL A 51 -10.73 2.37 -3.62
C VAL A 51 -10.13 1.73 -4.87
N GLU A 52 -9.22 0.77 -4.73
CA GLU A 52 -8.67 -0.02 -5.83
C GLU A 52 -9.76 -0.80 -6.56
N ALA A 53 -10.65 -1.50 -5.84
CA ALA A 53 -11.76 -2.22 -6.45
C ALA A 53 -12.66 -1.28 -7.28
N ILE A 54 -12.97 -0.09 -6.77
CA ILE A 54 -13.79 0.91 -7.48
C ILE A 54 -13.05 1.47 -8.71
N ALA A 55 -11.78 1.82 -8.55
CA ALA A 55 -11.06 2.58 -9.57
C ALA A 55 -10.52 1.68 -10.70
N LYS A 56 -10.02 0.48 -10.37
CA LYS A 56 -9.43 -0.44 -11.35
C LYS A 56 -10.45 -1.07 -12.30
N GLU A 57 -11.74 -1.01 -12.00
CA GLU A 57 -12.80 -1.37 -12.97
C GLU A 57 -12.72 -0.55 -14.27
N TYR A 58 -12.11 0.62 -14.23
CA TYR A 58 -11.95 1.51 -15.38
C TYR A 58 -10.56 1.46 -16.01
N GLU A 59 -9.67 0.59 -15.52
CA GLU A 59 -8.36 0.38 -16.13
C GLU A 59 -8.50 -0.41 -17.44
N TYR A 60 -7.84 0.07 -18.49
CA TYR A 60 -7.81 -0.58 -19.78
C TYR A 60 -6.39 -0.54 -20.34
N VAL A 61 -5.77 -1.70 -20.44
CA VAL A 61 -4.44 -1.87 -21.04
C VAL A 61 -4.56 -2.90 -22.14
N ARG A 62 -4.07 -2.54 -23.32
CA ARG A 62 -4.07 -3.42 -24.48
C ARG A 62 -2.76 -4.18 -24.55
N TRP A 63 -2.86 -5.49 -24.74
CA TRP A 63 -1.73 -6.39 -24.82
C TRP A 63 -1.71 -7.06 -26.19
N ASP A 64 -0.51 -7.32 -26.70
CA ASP A 64 -0.33 -8.21 -27.83
C ASP A 64 -0.47 -9.67 -27.38
N ASP A 65 -1.36 -10.42 -28.02
CA ASP A 65 -1.68 -11.80 -27.63
C ASP A 65 -0.52 -12.79 -27.84
N TYR A 66 0.49 -12.42 -28.64
CA TYR A 66 1.61 -13.30 -28.99
C TYR A 66 2.87 -12.98 -28.19
N THR A 67 3.21 -11.69 -28.04
CA THR A 67 4.42 -11.24 -27.35
C THR A 67 4.20 -10.88 -25.88
N ASN A 68 2.95 -10.69 -25.45
CA ASN A 68 2.58 -10.09 -24.15
C ASN A 68 3.20 -8.69 -23.95
N GLU A 69 3.48 -7.96 -25.02
CA GLU A 69 3.90 -6.56 -24.95
C GLU A 69 2.68 -5.64 -24.84
N ILE A 70 2.84 -4.54 -24.09
CA ILE A 70 1.81 -3.50 -24.03
C ILE A 70 1.79 -2.77 -25.36
N LEU A 71 0.63 -2.75 -26.02
CA LEU A 71 0.43 -2.02 -27.26
C LEU A 71 0.35 -0.53 -27.00
N ALA A 72 1.10 0.27 -27.77
CA ALA A 72 1.17 1.71 -27.57
C ALA A 72 -0.14 2.42 -27.96
N GLY A 73 -0.56 3.39 -27.13
CA GLY A 73 -1.65 4.30 -27.42
C GLY A 73 -3.04 3.78 -27.03
N CYS A 74 -3.89 4.73 -26.63
CA CYS A 74 -5.26 4.48 -26.16
C CYS A 74 -5.35 3.54 -24.95
N ASN A 75 -4.30 3.48 -24.12
CA ASN A 75 -4.38 2.84 -22.81
C ASN A 75 -4.87 3.83 -21.76
N THR A 76 -5.59 3.31 -20.77
CA THR A 76 -6.03 4.04 -19.59
C THR A 76 -5.50 3.33 -18.36
N TYR A 77 -4.48 3.92 -17.73
CA TYR A 77 -3.89 3.39 -16.50
C TYR A 77 -4.56 4.01 -15.28
N VAL A 78 -4.79 3.21 -14.24
CA VAL A 78 -5.37 3.71 -12.98
C VAL A 78 -4.39 3.44 -11.83
N ALA A 79 -3.84 4.53 -11.28
CA ALA A 79 -2.93 4.47 -10.14
C ALA A 79 -3.67 4.86 -8.86
N VAL A 80 -3.73 3.95 -7.89
CA VAL A 80 -4.33 4.18 -6.57
C VAL A 80 -3.28 4.13 -5.48
N ASP A 81 -3.10 5.24 -4.79
CA ASP A 81 -2.10 5.38 -3.73
C ASP A 81 -2.57 6.33 -2.64
N PHE A 82 -1.87 6.33 -1.51
CA PHE A 82 -2.03 7.40 -0.52
C PHE A 82 -1.44 8.71 -1.04
N ASP A 83 -2.02 9.82 -0.59
CA ASP A 83 -1.38 11.12 -0.72
C ASP A 83 -0.13 11.13 0.16
N TYR A 84 1.01 11.36 -0.49
CA TYR A 84 2.31 11.25 0.15
C TYR A 84 2.50 12.21 1.32
N ARG A 85 1.94 13.42 1.24
CA ARG A 85 2.07 14.41 2.33
C ARG A 85 1.30 13.94 3.55
N VAL A 86 0.07 13.50 3.34
CA VAL A 86 -0.78 12.98 4.42
C VAL A 86 -0.16 11.73 5.04
N LEU A 87 0.32 10.78 4.22
CA LEU A 87 0.96 9.57 4.70
C LEU A 87 2.17 9.90 5.58
N ARG A 88 3.03 10.81 5.13
CA ARG A 88 4.21 11.23 5.90
C ARG A 88 3.88 11.92 7.21
N GLU A 89 2.90 12.82 7.20
CA GLU A 89 2.43 13.48 8.42
C GLU A 89 1.93 12.45 9.45
N LYS A 90 1.23 11.41 8.99
CA LYS A 90 0.78 10.30 9.84
C LYS A 90 1.86 9.33 10.25
N ALA A 91 2.85 9.10 9.38
CA ALA A 91 4.00 8.25 9.66
C ALA A 91 4.87 8.78 10.82
N GLU A 92 4.87 10.09 11.06
CA GLU A 92 5.62 10.69 12.17
C GLU A 92 5.20 10.12 13.54
N GLU A 93 3.92 9.70 13.70
CA GLU A 93 3.41 9.03 14.90
C GLU A 93 4.15 7.70 15.19
N PHE A 94 4.72 7.06 14.17
CA PHE A 94 5.40 5.76 14.23
C PHE A 94 6.93 5.86 14.14
N ARG A 95 7.47 7.07 14.03
CA ARG A 95 8.90 7.30 13.78
C ARG A 95 9.79 6.73 14.87
N GLU A 96 9.41 6.92 16.13
CA GLU A 96 10.17 6.40 17.27
C GLU A 96 10.15 4.86 17.30
N THR A 97 9.00 4.25 17.00
CA THR A 97 8.85 2.80 16.88
C THR A 97 9.72 2.26 15.74
N ALA A 98 9.71 2.92 14.58
CA ALA A 98 10.54 2.56 13.44
C ALA A 98 12.03 2.58 13.79
N ARG A 99 12.50 3.63 14.48
CA ARG A 99 13.90 3.74 14.92
C ARG A 99 14.32 2.57 15.80
N ARG A 100 13.50 2.22 16.80
CA ARG A 100 13.77 1.08 17.70
C ARG A 100 13.87 -0.23 16.93
N ILE A 101 12.94 -0.49 16.01
CA ILE A 101 12.98 -1.69 15.16
C ILE A 101 14.30 -1.75 14.36
N LEU A 102 14.76 -0.62 13.83
CA LEU A 102 16.02 -0.55 13.07
C LEU A 102 17.27 -0.76 13.95
N GLU A 103 17.25 -0.30 15.20
CA GLU A 103 18.32 -0.56 16.17
C GLU A 103 18.39 -2.06 16.52
N GLU A 104 17.23 -2.72 16.63
CA GLU A 104 17.15 -4.15 16.94
C GLU A 104 17.49 -5.06 15.75
N LYS A 105 17.47 -4.54 14.52
CA LYS A 105 17.70 -5.33 13.30
C LYS A 105 19.01 -6.11 13.33
N ASN A 106 20.06 -5.60 13.98
CA ASN A 106 21.36 -6.24 14.05
C ASN A 106 21.38 -7.49 14.95
N LYS A 107 20.33 -7.71 15.76
CA LYS A 107 20.17 -8.93 16.58
C LYS A 107 19.68 -10.13 15.75
N TYR A 108 19.16 -9.88 14.55
CA TYR A 108 18.55 -10.89 13.69
C TYR A 108 19.54 -11.38 12.64
N ASN A 109 19.57 -12.70 12.45
CA ASN A 109 20.34 -13.32 11.36
C ASN A 109 19.70 -13.05 10.00
N LYS A 110 20.44 -13.35 8.93
CA LYS A 110 20.08 -13.01 7.55
C LYS A 110 18.71 -13.52 7.09
N ASP A 111 18.28 -14.68 7.59
CA ASP A 111 17.04 -15.33 7.17
C ASP A 111 15.93 -15.23 8.24
N GLU A 112 16.19 -14.50 9.34
CA GLU A 112 15.24 -14.35 10.42
C GLU A 112 14.27 -13.19 10.18
N LEU A 113 13.01 -13.42 10.53
CA LEU A 113 11.95 -12.42 10.46
C LEU A 113 11.61 -11.94 11.87
N MET A 114 11.59 -10.63 12.06
CA MET A 114 11.15 -10.00 13.29
C MET A 114 9.64 -9.86 13.28
N LYS A 115 8.94 -10.48 14.22
CA LYS A 115 7.49 -10.30 14.36
C LYS A 115 7.18 -8.96 15.00
N LEU A 116 6.47 -8.09 14.30
CA LEU A 116 6.13 -6.74 14.78
C LEU A 116 4.77 -6.69 15.49
N ALA A 117 3.75 -7.36 14.93
CA ALA A 117 2.40 -7.37 15.48
C ALA A 117 1.60 -8.60 14.99
N GLU A 118 0.49 -8.89 15.67
CA GLU A 118 -0.47 -9.92 15.27
C GLU A 118 -1.89 -9.48 15.64
N LYS A 119 -2.85 -9.75 14.77
CA LYS A 119 -4.26 -9.46 14.96
C LYS A 119 -5.12 -10.48 14.23
N GLY A 120 -5.79 -11.36 14.98
CA GLY A 120 -6.58 -12.44 14.39
C GLY A 120 -5.71 -13.39 13.57
N ASP A 121 -6.04 -13.56 12.29
CA ASP A 121 -5.28 -14.37 11.34
C ASP A 121 -4.14 -13.59 10.66
N LEU A 122 -4.00 -12.29 10.91
CA LEU A 122 -2.99 -11.45 10.28
C LEU A 122 -1.75 -11.29 11.16
N VAL A 123 -0.57 -11.36 10.56
CA VAL A 123 0.73 -11.19 11.21
C VAL A 123 1.56 -10.19 10.43
N VAL A 124 2.19 -9.25 11.13
CA VAL A 124 3.16 -8.32 10.54
C VAL A 124 4.57 -8.79 10.85
N LEU A 125 5.36 -9.00 9.81
CA LEU A 125 6.74 -9.44 9.89
C LEU A 125 7.66 -8.41 9.25
N TYR A 126 8.74 -8.06 9.92
CA TYR A 126 9.83 -7.27 9.37
C TYR A 126 10.97 -8.18 8.95
N GLN A 127 11.45 -7.99 7.73
CA GLN A 127 12.58 -8.69 7.16
C GLN A 127 13.79 -7.74 7.10
N PRO A 128 14.69 -7.78 8.10
CA PRO A 128 15.78 -6.82 8.24
C PRO A 128 16.90 -7.00 7.20
N HIS A 129 17.09 -8.24 6.75
CA HIS A 129 18.14 -8.68 5.84
C HIS A 129 17.54 -9.66 4.81
N HIS A 130 17.98 -9.58 3.55
CA HIS A 130 17.68 -10.60 2.54
C HIS A 130 18.66 -10.53 1.36
N ASN A 131 18.84 -11.63 0.64
CA ASN A 131 19.65 -11.69 -0.57
C ASN A 131 18.89 -11.07 -1.76
N GLY A 132 19.34 -9.90 -2.21
CA GLY A 132 18.92 -9.30 -3.48
C GLY A 132 17.72 -8.36 -3.43
N THR A 133 17.11 -8.13 -2.25
CA THR A 133 16.01 -7.18 -2.06
C THR A 133 16.26 -6.26 -0.87
N TYR A 134 15.63 -5.09 -0.88
CA TYR A 134 15.64 -4.18 0.27
C TYR A 134 14.88 -4.77 1.47
N PRO A 135 15.24 -4.35 2.71
CA PRO A 135 14.44 -4.67 3.89
C PRO A 135 12.98 -4.24 3.70
N GLN A 136 12.06 -5.07 4.18
CA GLN A 136 10.63 -4.88 3.95
C GLN A 136 9.79 -5.32 5.14
N VAL A 137 8.64 -4.68 5.31
CA VAL A 137 7.57 -5.15 6.20
C VAL A 137 6.56 -5.92 5.36
N LYS A 138 6.22 -7.12 5.80
CA LYS A 138 5.25 -8.02 5.18
C LYS A 138 4.01 -8.11 6.06
N LEU A 139 2.85 -7.94 5.44
CA LEU A 139 1.58 -8.34 6.00
C LEU A 139 1.25 -9.75 5.51
N CYS A 140 1.19 -10.70 6.42
CA CYS A 140 0.88 -12.08 6.11
C CYS A 140 -0.46 -12.51 6.72
N ARG A 141 -1.13 -13.46 6.09
CA ARG A 141 -2.28 -14.18 6.65
C ARG A 141 -1.88 -15.61 7.00
N ARG A 142 -2.31 -16.09 8.17
CA ARG A 142 -2.21 -17.50 8.55
C ARG A 142 -3.22 -18.30 7.77
N ASN A 143 -2.73 -19.26 7.00
CA ASN A 143 -3.59 -20.25 6.40
C ASN A 143 -4.11 -21.19 7.49
N LYS A 144 -5.43 -21.45 7.55
CA LYS A 144 -6.00 -22.35 8.56
C LYS A 144 -5.76 -23.84 8.24
N GLN A 145 -5.39 -24.13 6.99
CA GLN A 145 -5.24 -25.48 6.45
C GLN A 145 -3.77 -25.91 6.36
N SER A 146 -2.82 -25.01 6.57
CA SER A 146 -1.38 -25.29 6.55
C SER A 146 -0.63 -24.40 7.53
N CYS A 147 0.61 -24.76 7.88
CA CYS A 147 1.47 -23.89 8.70
C CYS A 147 2.12 -22.74 7.89
N ILE A 148 1.59 -22.43 6.70
CA ILE A 148 2.16 -21.46 5.77
C ILE A 148 1.52 -20.09 6.00
N LEU A 149 2.36 -19.05 5.88
CA LEU A 149 1.95 -17.65 5.89
C LEU A 149 1.82 -17.14 4.46
N ASP A 150 0.61 -16.75 4.07
CA ASP A 150 0.35 -16.16 2.76
C ASP A 150 0.71 -14.67 2.79
N ASN A 151 1.67 -14.25 1.96
CA ASN A 151 2.05 -12.84 1.86
C ASN A 151 0.95 -12.05 1.14
N LEU A 152 0.34 -11.08 1.83
CA LEU A 152 -0.70 -10.22 1.27
C LEU A 152 -0.12 -8.95 0.66
N GLU A 153 0.75 -8.27 1.41
CA GLU A 153 1.35 -6.99 1.01
C GLU A 153 2.78 -6.90 1.55
N SER A 154 3.66 -6.27 0.77
CA SER A 154 5.03 -5.96 1.17
C SER A 154 5.29 -4.46 0.99
N TYR A 155 5.92 -3.85 1.99
CA TYR A 155 6.28 -2.43 1.97
C TYR A 155 7.77 -2.26 2.18
N TYR A 156 8.36 -1.32 1.45
CA TYR A 156 9.75 -0.92 1.63
C TYR A 156 9.97 -0.40 3.07
N ALA A 157 11.04 -0.87 3.71
CA ALA A 157 11.33 -0.56 5.11
C ALA A 157 12.84 -0.55 5.41
N ALA A 158 13.67 -0.08 4.47
CA ALA A 158 15.12 -0.08 4.67
C ALA A 158 15.62 1.03 5.61
N ASP A 159 14.83 2.10 5.76
CA ASP A 159 15.15 3.28 6.55
C ASP A 159 13.98 3.69 7.46
N GLU A 160 14.23 4.65 8.36
CA GLU A 160 13.27 5.11 9.37
C GLU A 160 11.99 5.68 8.74
N TYR A 161 12.09 6.29 7.55
CA TYR A 161 10.95 6.87 6.86
C TYR A 161 10.09 5.79 6.21
N GLY A 162 10.70 4.90 5.40
CA GLY A 162 9.97 3.81 4.75
C GLY A 162 9.29 2.89 5.77
N LEU A 163 9.99 2.57 6.86
CA LEU A 163 9.43 1.75 7.92
C LEU A 163 8.28 2.46 8.63
N SER A 164 8.39 3.74 8.96
CA SER A 164 7.30 4.49 9.62
C SER A 164 6.06 4.65 8.72
N GLU A 165 6.26 4.87 7.40
CA GLU A 165 5.17 4.88 6.42
C GLU A 165 4.46 3.52 6.34
N ALA A 166 5.21 2.42 6.33
CA ALA A 166 4.64 1.06 6.33
C ALA A 166 3.83 0.78 7.61
N LEU A 167 4.35 1.18 8.78
CA LEU A 167 3.64 1.05 10.06
C LEU A 167 2.35 1.88 10.07
N ALA A 168 2.37 3.11 9.56
CA ALA A 168 1.18 3.94 9.46
C ALA A 168 0.11 3.30 8.56
N ILE A 169 0.49 2.79 7.39
CA ILE A 169 -0.45 2.08 6.50
C ILE A 169 -1.09 0.90 7.24
N LEU A 170 -0.27 0.06 7.88
CA LEU A 170 -0.76 -1.11 8.59
C LEU A 170 -1.65 -0.75 9.79
N ALA A 171 -1.31 0.30 10.53
CA ALA A 171 -2.11 0.77 11.66
C ALA A 171 -3.48 1.30 11.20
N TYR A 172 -3.51 2.18 10.20
CA TYR A 172 -4.76 2.81 9.77
C TYR A 172 -5.63 1.91 8.87
N GLN A 173 -5.04 1.05 8.04
CA GLN A 173 -5.78 0.18 7.11
C GLN A 173 -6.24 -1.14 7.75
N TYR A 174 -5.43 -1.69 8.67
CA TYR A 174 -5.67 -3.00 9.27
C TYR A 174 -5.92 -2.93 10.78
N GLY A 175 -5.77 -1.74 11.38
CA GLY A 175 -5.98 -1.53 12.80
C GLY A 175 -4.96 -2.25 13.66
N PHE A 176 -3.72 -2.39 13.20
CA PHE A 176 -2.63 -2.87 14.03
C PHE A 176 -2.24 -1.80 15.04
N ASP A 177 -2.07 -2.22 16.29
CA ASP A 177 -1.37 -1.43 17.28
C ASP A 177 0.07 -1.93 17.31
N PHE A 178 0.98 -1.10 16.84
CA PHE A 178 2.40 -1.38 16.99
C PHE A 178 2.77 -0.87 18.38
N PRO A 179 3.05 -1.77 19.34
CA PRO A 179 3.37 -1.35 20.68
C PRO A 179 4.45 -0.26 20.60
N LYS A 180 4.37 0.76 21.46
CA LYS A 180 5.57 1.50 21.85
C LYS A 180 6.52 0.44 22.39
N VAL A 181 7.37 -0.11 21.53
CA VAL A 181 8.08 -1.38 21.80
C VAL A 181 8.77 -1.23 23.15
N MET A 182 8.47 -2.21 23.99
CA MET A 182 8.33 -2.13 25.43
C MET A 182 9.56 -1.57 26.13
N THR A 183 9.30 -0.68 27.09
CA THR A 183 10.11 -0.52 28.29
C THR A 183 10.35 -1.89 28.92
N LYS A 184 11.60 -2.33 28.95
CA LYS A 184 12.21 -3.02 30.09
C LYS A 184 13.70 -2.71 30.09
#